data_AF-A0A7V9SV55-F1
#
_entry.id   AF-A0A7V9SV55-F1
#
_cell.length_a   1.000
_cell.length_b   1.000
_cell.length_c   1.000
_cell.angle_alpha   90.00
_cell.angle_beta   90.00
_cell.angle_gamma   90.00
#
_symmetry.space_group_name_H-M   'P 1'
#
loop_
_entity.id
_entity.type
_entity.pdbx_description
1 polymer ?
#
loop_
_entity_poly.entity_id
_entity_poly.type
_entity_poly.pdbx_seq_one_letter_code
_entity_poly.pdbx_strand_id
1 'polypeptide(L)'
;MGLVVLLLPGAPEGMTFGPDAMAALAALGVTSAAVVRDEETVGIVLEGWAFDEAEAELAAAAVAGAATPHRTLRPLAQLAVTPAAPNRRSTT
;
A
#
# COMPACT_ATOMS: atom_id res chain seq x y z
N MET A 1 8.33 2.34 -10.82
CA MET A 1 8.04 2.55 -9.39
C MET A 1 6.54 2.74 -9.29
N GLY A 2 5.83 1.68 -8.92
CA GLY A 2 4.39 1.70 -8.71
C GLY A 2 4.08 1.63 -7.22
N LEU A 3 3.07 2.39 -6.81
CA LEU A 3 2.47 2.30 -5.48
C LEU A 3 0.97 2.14 -5.65
N VAL A 4 0.35 1.25 -4.87
CA VAL A 4 -1.12 1.20 -4.76
C VAL A 4 -1.53 0.98 -3.32
N VAL A 5 -2.70 1.50 -2.97
CA VAL A 5 -3.31 1.22 -1.66
C VAL A 5 -4.63 0.52 -1.87
N LEU A 6 -4.80 -0.64 -1.22
CA LEU A 6 -6.04 -1.40 -1.24
C LEU A 6 -6.76 -1.18 0.09
N LEU A 7 -8.05 -0.89 0.04
CA LEU A 7 -8.91 -0.74 1.21
C LEU A 7 -9.93 -1.86 1.23
N LEU A 8 -9.92 -2.66 2.29
CA LEU A 8 -10.77 -3.84 2.48
C LEU A 8 -11.72 -3.58 3.66
N PRO A 9 -12.95 -3.10 3.40
CA PRO A 9 -13.93 -2.87 4.45
C PRO A 9 -14.39 -4.18 5.07
N GLY A 10 -14.55 -4.21 6.40
CA GLY A 10 -15.06 -5.39 7.12
C GLY A 10 -14.12 -6.61 7.09
N ALA A 11 -12.84 -6.41 6.79
CA ALA A 11 -11.86 -7.48 6.78
C ALA A 11 -11.73 -8.13 8.19
N PRO A 12 -11.70 -9.47 8.26
CA PRO A 12 -11.67 -10.22 9.52
C PRO A 12 -10.44 -9.85 10.35
N GLU A 13 -10.57 -9.90 11.68
CA GLU A 13 -9.43 -9.75 12.58
C GLU A 13 -8.35 -10.79 12.27
N GLY A 14 -7.08 -10.39 12.34
CA GLY A 14 -5.95 -11.31 12.09
C GLY A 14 -5.71 -11.66 10.62
N MET A 15 -6.14 -10.81 9.67
CA MET A 15 -5.72 -10.92 8.27
C MET A 15 -4.19 -11.03 8.18
N THR A 16 -3.73 -12.12 7.56
CA THR A 16 -2.32 -12.41 7.34
C THR A 16 -2.10 -12.76 5.88
N PHE A 17 -0.89 -12.49 5.37
CA PHE A 17 -0.51 -12.93 4.04
C PHE A 17 0.20 -14.28 4.14
N GLY A 18 -0.38 -15.29 3.48
CA GLY A 18 0.28 -16.57 3.33
C GLY A 18 1.46 -16.51 2.36
N PRO A 19 2.33 -17.55 2.35
CA PRO A 19 3.46 -17.64 1.42
C PRO A 19 3.06 -17.51 -0.06
N ASP A 20 1.91 -18.07 -0.44
CA ASP A 20 1.42 -18.03 -1.81
C ASP A 20 1.06 -16.61 -2.25
N ALA A 21 0.44 -15.82 -1.36
CA ALA A 21 0.14 -14.41 -1.61
C ALA A 21 1.43 -13.59 -1.77
N MET A 22 2.46 -13.87 -0.96
CA MET A 22 3.77 -13.22 -1.07
C MET A 22 4.49 -13.58 -2.37
N ALA A 23 4.42 -14.84 -2.79
CA ALA A 23 4.98 -15.28 -4.08
C ALA A 23 4.28 -14.62 -5.27
N ALA A 24 2.95 -14.51 -5.23
CA ALA A 24 2.17 -13.82 -6.24
C ALA A 24 2.50 -12.34 -6.32
N LEU A 25 2.60 -11.64 -5.18
CA LEU A 25 3.00 -10.24 -5.14
C LEU A 25 4.43 -10.03 -5.67
N ALA A 26 5.37 -10.91 -5.31
CA ALA A 26 6.73 -10.85 -5.82
C ALA A 26 6.79 -11.04 -7.35
N ALA A 27 5.96 -11.94 -7.90
CA ALA A 27 5.84 -12.14 -9.35
C ALA A 27 5.29 -10.90 -10.09
N LEU A 28 4.47 -10.09 -9.41
CA LEU A 28 4.00 -8.79 -9.90
C LEU A 28 5.03 -7.67 -9.70
N GLY A 29 6.23 -7.96 -9.19
CA GLY A 29 7.28 -6.97 -8.97
C GLY A 29 7.10 -6.10 -7.73
N VAL A 30 6.18 -6.47 -6.82
CA VAL A 30 6.03 -5.85 -5.50
C VAL A 30 7.21 -6.27 -4.62
N THR A 31 7.84 -5.30 -3.96
CA THR A 31 9.01 -5.51 -3.10
C THR A 31 8.78 -5.09 -1.65
N SER A 32 7.72 -4.33 -1.39
CA SER A 32 7.32 -3.90 -0.06
C SER A 32 5.79 -3.98 0.07
N ALA A 33 5.33 -4.50 1.19
CA ALA A 33 3.93 -4.55 1.55
C ALA A 33 3.76 -4.13 3.02
N ALA A 34 2.84 -3.21 3.29
CA ALA A 34 2.47 -2.83 4.65
C ALA A 34 0.97 -3.06 4.87
N VAL A 35 0.61 -3.59 6.02
CA VAL A 35 -0.78 -3.76 6.45
C VAL A 35 -1.07 -2.77 7.56
N VAL A 36 -2.15 -2.02 7.40
CA VAL A 36 -2.66 -1.06 8.37
C VAL A 36 -4.12 -1.35 8.62
N ARG A 37 -4.64 -0.92 9.78
CA ARG A 37 -6.05 -1.11 10.14
C ARG A 37 -6.53 0.10 10.93
N ASP A 38 -7.77 0.49 10.68
CA ASP A 38 -8.56 1.37 11.54
C ASP A 38 -9.78 0.60 12.09
N GLU A 39 -10.73 1.31 12.69
CA GLU A 39 -11.93 0.70 13.28
C GLU A 39 -12.82 -0.04 12.29
N GLU A 40 -12.77 0.28 10.98
CA GLU A 40 -13.72 -0.22 9.97
C GLU A 40 -13.08 -0.91 8.76
N THR A 41 -11.79 -0.64 8.50
CA THR A 41 -11.10 -0.94 7.25
C THR A 41 -9.69 -1.47 7.48
N VAL A 42 -9.28 -2.44 6.66
CA VAL A 42 -7.87 -2.81 6.50
C VAL A 42 -7.32 -2.13 5.26
N GLY A 43 -6.20 -1.43 5.42
CA GLY A 43 -5.42 -0.88 4.33
C GLY A 43 -4.22 -1.77 4.02
N ILE A 44 -3.93 -2.00 2.74
CA ILE A 44 -2.72 -2.68 2.28
C ILE A 44 -2.00 -1.72 1.34
N VAL A 45 -0.78 -1.33 1.70
CA VAL A 45 0.10 -0.53 0.83
C VAL A 45 1.05 -1.48 0.13
N LEU A 46 1.07 -1.44 -1.20
CA LEU A 46 1.98 -2.23 -2.02
C LEU A 46 2.89 -1.29 -2.80
N GLU A 47 4.18 -1.59 -2.78
CA GLU A 47 5.20 -0.81 -3.47
C GLU A 47 6.21 -1.72 -4.15
N GLY A 48 6.60 -1.36 -5.37
CA GLY A 48 7.61 -2.07 -6.14
C GLY A 48 8.19 -1.22 -7.25
N TRP A 49 9.50 -1.35 -7.49
CA TRP A 49 10.12 -0.66 -8.61
C TRP A 49 9.67 -1.22 -9.96
N ALA A 50 9.45 -2.55 -10.02
CA ALA A 50 8.95 -3.30 -11.18
C ALA A 50 7.42 -3.45 -11.21
N PHE A 51 6.73 -3.06 -10.14
CA PHE A 51 5.28 -3.17 -10.05
C PHE A 51 4.59 -2.13 -10.94
N ASP A 52 3.65 -2.59 -11.76
CA ASP A 52 2.78 -1.75 -12.59
C ASP A 52 1.43 -1.53 -11.89
N GLU A 53 1.08 -0.27 -11.66
CA GLU A 53 -0.19 0.09 -11.03
C GLU A 53 -1.41 -0.31 -11.88
N ALA A 54 -1.25 -0.53 -13.20
CA ALA A 54 -2.30 -1.11 -14.04
C ALA A 54 -2.72 -2.51 -13.55
N GLU A 55 -1.82 -3.24 -12.88
CA GLU A 55 -2.04 -4.58 -12.34
C GLU A 55 -2.56 -4.59 -10.89
N ALA A 56 -3.03 -3.44 -10.39
CA ALA A 56 -3.60 -3.30 -9.04
C ALA A 56 -4.64 -4.39 -8.69
N GLU A 57 -5.51 -4.75 -9.63
CA GLU A 57 -6.56 -5.74 -9.40
C GLU A 57 -5.99 -7.17 -9.27
N LEU A 58 -4.89 -7.48 -9.97
CA LEU A 58 -4.19 -8.75 -9.81
C LEU A 58 -3.51 -8.81 -8.44
N ALA A 59 -2.90 -7.70 -8.01
CA ALA A 59 -2.30 -7.58 -6.69
C ALA A 59 -3.36 -7.69 -5.59
N ALA A 60 -4.54 -7.08 -5.78
CA ALA A 60 -5.67 -7.20 -4.87
C ALA A 60 -6.20 -8.63 -4.77
N ALA A 61 -6.35 -9.32 -5.91
CA ALA A 61 -6.75 -10.71 -5.93
C ALA A 61 -5.74 -11.62 -5.19
N ALA A 62 -4.44 -11.33 -5.27
CA ALA A 62 -3.40 -12.08 -4.56
C ALA A 62 -3.48 -11.97 -3.04
N VAL A 63 -3.90 -10.81 -2.49
CA VAL A 63 -3.90 -10.57 -1.04
C VAL A 63 -5.28 -10.71 -0.39
N ALA A 64 -6.34 -10.34 -1.11
CA ALA A 64 -7.71 -10.33 -0.62
C ALA A 64 -8.51 -11.56 -1.07
N GLY A 65 -8.05 -12.24 -2.13
CA GLY A 65 -8.87 -13.19 -2.89
C GLY A 65 -9.82 -12.48 -3.85
N ALA A 66 -10.14 -13.14 -4.98
CA ALA A 66 -10.88 -12.54 -6.10
C ALA A 66 -12.31 -12.07 -5.77
N ALA A 67 -12.89 -12.51 -4.66
CA ALA A 67 -14.28 -12.21 -4.28
C ALA A 67 -14.42 -11.18 -3.15
N THR A 68 -13.31 -10.68 -2.60
CA THR A 68 -13.35 -9.76 -1.46
C THR A 68 -13.60 -8.34 -1.95
N PRO A 69 -14.67 -7.66 -1.48
CA PRO A 69 -14.92 -6.28 -1.84
C PRO A 69 -13.76 -5.42 -1.36
N HIS A 70 -13.22 -4.62 -2.26
CA HIS A 70 -12.11 -3.72 -1.97
C HIS A 70 -12.23 -2.44 -2.80
N ARG A 71 -11.48 -1.41 -2.40
CA ARG A 71 -11.28 -0.19 -3.17
C ARG A 71 -9.80 0.00 -3.42
N THR A 72 -9.44 0.33 -4.65
CA THR A 72 -8.06 0.62 -5.03
C THR A 72 -7.85 2.13 -5.09
N LEU A 73 -6.90 2.66 -4.30
CA LEU A 73 -6.41 4.01 -4.42
C LEU A 73 -5.12 4.01 -5.24
N ARG A 74 -5.10 4.83 -6.29
CA ARG A 74 -3.91 5.09 -7.10
C ARG A 74 -3.24 6.38 -6.62
N PRO A 75 -1.90 6.42 -6.56
CA PRO A 75 -1.16 7.61 -6.18
C PRO A 75 -1.42 8.71 -7.20
N LEU A 76 -1.82 9.89 -6.73
CA LEU A 76 -1.92 11.09 -7.56
C LEU A 76 -0.65 11.93 -7.50
N ALA A 77 0.04 11.89 -6.36
CA ALA A 77 1.32 12.56 -6.15
C ALA A 77 2.10 11.85 -5.04
N GLN A 78 3.42 11.80 -5.19
CA GLN A 78 4.36 11.41 -4.14
C GLN A 78 5.36 12.55 -3.95
N LEU A 79 5.44 13.07 -2.72
CA LEU A 79 6.21 14.26 -2.40
C LEU A 79 7.16 13.96 -1.25
N ALA A 80 8.42 14.30 -1.42
CA ALA A 80 9.37 14.34 -0.33
C ALA A 80 9.15 15.63 0.48
N VAL A 81 8.87 15.50 1.77
CA VAL A 81 8.70 16.64 2.68
C VAL A 81 9.96 16.79 3.52
N THR A 82 10.57 17.98 3.46
CA THR A 82 11.75 18.33 4.28
C THR A 82 11.31 19.30 5.38
N PRO A 83 11.75 19.13 6.65
CA PRO A 83 11.45 20.08 7.70
C PRO A 83 11.98 21.47 7.37
N ALA A 84 11.23 22.52 7.75
CA ALA A 84 11.69 23.89 7.61
C ALA A 84 12.92 24.13 8.49
N ALA A 85 13.91 24.88 7.97
CA ALA A 85 15.05 25.27 8.78
C ALA A 85 14.58 26.10 9.98
N PRO A 86 15.09 25.83 11.21
CA PRO A 86 14.74 26.64 12.36
C PRO A 86 15.14 28.09 12.11
N ASN A 87 14.19 29.01 12.31
CA ASN A 87 14.41 30.44 12.12
C ASN A 87 15.46 30.92 13.12
N ARG A 88 16.72 31.09 12.67
CA ARG A 88 17.76 31.75 13.48
C ARG A 88 17.37 33.21 13.59
N ARG A 89 16.64 33.57 14.66
CA ARG A 89 16.50 34.97 15.03
C ARG A 89 17.90 35.50 15.32
N SER A 90 18.39 36.38 14.45
CA SER A 90 19.57 37.19 14.70
C SER A 90 19.32 38.05 15.94
N THR A 91 19.80 37.60 17.10
CA THR A 91 19.97 38.49 18.25
C THR A 91 21.11 39.45 17.90
N THR A 92 20.73 40.68 17.59
CA THR A 92 21.60 41.87 17.57
C THR A 92 22.14 42.14 18.97
#